data_AF-A0ABD5NWI6-F1
#
_entry.id   AF-A0ABD5NWI6-F1
#
_cell.length_a   1.000
_cell.length_b   1.000
_cell.length_c   1.000
_cell.angle_alpha   90.00
_cell.angle_beta   90.00
_cell.angle_gamma   90.00
#
_symmetry.space_group_name_H-M   'P 1'
#
loop_
_entity.id
_entity.type
_entity.pdbx_description
1 polymer ?
#
loop_
_entity_poly.entity_id
_entity_poly.type
_entity_poly.pdbx_seq_one_letter_code
_entity_poly.pdbx_strand_id
1 'polypeptide(L)'
;MKRDAEGEVIEFERGDVVWGVDPFKQDSDMHSESSHDDGGVAPRPWLIISTDAVPFHPEQYLCLTLTTRTWHDESIPLSAESWVEGGAPEGSSIMPWSISAIQHRFLDTTGDLVARLDSIPDDEVPENGYQGHLTDEVTTEATEQVVTYLEATLIT
;
A
#
# COMPACT_ATOMS: atom_id res chain seq x y z
N MET A 1 1.96 -6.85 10.39
CA MET A 1 1.65 -6.77 11.81
C MET A 1 1.67 -5.30 12.18
N LYS A 2 0.57 -4.80 12.71
CA LYS A 2 0.43 -3.45 13.28
C LYS A 2 0.39 -3.55 14.80
N ARG A 3 0.42 -2.41 15.48
CA ARG A 3 0.13 -2.34 16.92
C ARG A 3 -1.28 -1.82 17.12
N ASP A 4 -2.05 -2.47 17.98
CA ASP A 4 -3.35 -1.95 18.40
C ASP A 4 -3.21 -0.82 19.44
N ALA A 5 -4.33 -0.32 19.95
CA ALA A 5 -4.38 0.76 20.92
C ALA A 5 -3.70 0.38 22.27
N GLU A 6 -3.65 -0.92 22.58
CA GLU A 6 -2.98 -1.49 23.74
C GLU A 6 -1.48 -1.76 23.50
N GLY A 7 -1.02 -1.61 22.26
CA GLY A 7 0.36 -1.83 21.84
C GLY A 7 0.70 -3.28 21.48
N GLU A 8 -0.30 -4.16 21.48
CA GLU A 8 -0.15 -5.56 21.10
C GLU A 8 0.05 -5.69 19.60
N VAL A 9 0.89 -6.66 19.22
CA VAL A 9 1.22 -6.91 17.82
C VAL A 9 0.12 -7.78 17.20
N ILE A 10 -0.64 -7.21 16.27
CA ILE A 10 -1.74 -7.88 15.58
C ILE A 10 -1.46 -7.97 14.08
N GLU A 11 -2.11 -8.90 13.40
CA GLU A 11 -2.03 -9.03 11.94
C GLU A 11 -2.62 -7.81 11.21
N PHE A 12 -2.18 -7.63 9.97
CA PHE A 12 -2.82 -6.62 9.15
C PHE A 12 -4.14 -7.17 8.61
N GLU A 13 -5.09 -6.30 8.38
CA GLU A 13 -6.43 -6.66 7.90
C GLU A 13 -6.80 -5.88 6.64
N ARG A 14 -7.89 -6.33 6.00
CA ARG A 14 -8.46 -5.65 4.84
C ARG A 14 -8.75 -4.19 5.20
N GLY A 15 -8.30 -3.26 4.36
CA GLY A 15 -8.41 -1.81 4.58
C GLY A 15 -7.13 -1.17 5.13
N ASP A 16 -6.21 -1.95 5.71
CA ASP A 16 -4.93 -1.43 6.16
C ASP A 16 -4.05 -0.97 4.99
N VAL A 17 -3.44 0.20 5.15
CA VAL A 17 -2.41 0.72 4.25
C VAL A 17 -1.06 0.67 4.94
N VAL A 18 -0.12 -0.03 4.33
CA VAL A 18 1.20 -0.30 4.91
C VAL A 18 2.30 -0.02 3.89
N TRP A 19 3.32 0.72 4.28
CA TRP A 19 4.52 0.88 3.50
C TRP A 19 5.26 -0.45 3.35
N GLY A 20 5.82 -0.68 2.17
CA GLY A 20 6.62 -1.86 1.91
C GLY A 20 7.44 -1.72 0.65
N VAL A 21 8.38 -2.62 0.47
CA VAL A 21 9.22 -2.67 -0.72
C VAL A 21 8.52 -3.43 -1.84
N ASP A 22 8.66 -2.94 -3.07
CA ASP A 22 8.30 -3.73 -4.24
C ASP A 22 9.35 -4.86 -4.41
N PRO A 23 8.95 -6.14 -4.29
CA PRO A 23 9.90 -7.26 -4.35
C PRO A 23 10.60 -7.38 -5.71
N PHE A 24 10.08 -6.75 -6.76
CA PHE A 24 10.66 -6.78 -8.11
C PHE A 24 11.54 -5.57 -8.43
N LYS A 25 11.63 -4.58 -7.53
CA LYS A 25 12.47 -3.38 -7.71
C LYS A 25 13.70 -3.34 -6.81
N GLN A 26 14.07 -4.47 -6.21
CA GLN A 26 15.16 -4.52 -5.23
C GLN A 26 16.56 -4.34 -5.84
N ASP A 27 16.73 -4.58 -7.15
CA ASP A 27 18.05 -4.53 -7.82
C ASP A 27 18.10 -3.62 -9.07
N SER A 28 16.97 -3.23 -9.67
CA SER A 28 16.96 -2.62 -11.01
C SER A 28 17.21 -1.11 -11.05
N ASP A 29 17.05 -0.40 -9.93
CA ASP A 29 17.12 1.06 -9.89
C ASP A 29 18.44 1.61 -9.31
N MET A 30 19.39 0.74 -8.95
CA MET A 30 20.77 1.11 -8.54
C MET A 30 21.57 1.84 -9.64
N HIS A 31 21.07 1.87 -10.88
CA HIS A 31 21.67 2.55 -12.02
C HIS A 31 20.72 3.55 -12.71
N SER A 32 19.54 3.82 -12.14
CA SER A 32 18.66 4.88 -12.66
C SER A 32 19.18 6.25 -12.23
N GLU A 33 19.38 7.18 -13.17
CA GLU A 33 19.73 8.59 -12.89
C GLU A 33 18.62 9.33 -12.11
N SER A 34 17.45 8.70 -11.91
CA SER A 34 16.37 9.20 -11.05
C SER A 34 16.40 8.62 -9.63
N SER A 35 17.42 7.83 -9.27
CA SER A 35 17.58 7.31 -7.91
C SER A 35 17.80 8.48 -6.96
N HIS A 36 16.78 8.77 -6.15
CA HIS A 36 16.99 9.49 -4.90
C HIS A 36 17.87 8.61 -3.99
N ASP A 37 18.56 9.22 -3.04
CA ASP A 37 19.62 8.64 -2.19
C ASP A 37 19.11 7.53 -1.23
N ASP A 38 17.90 7.03 -1.45
CA ASP A 38 17.16 6.02 -0.67
C ASP A 38 17.84 4.62 -0.68
N GLY A 39 19.00 4.47 -1.32
CA GLY A 39 19.79 3.24 -1.35
C GLY A 39 19.20 2.14 -2.24
N GLY A 40 18.52 2.52 -3.33
CA GLY A 40 18.02 1.60 -4.37
C GLY A 40 16.75 0.82 -3.99
N VAL A 41 16.11 1.17 -2.87
CA VAL A 41 14.83 0.60 -2.46
C VAL A 41 13.72 1.55 -2.89
N ALA A 42 12.70 1.05 -3.59
CA ALA A 42 11.53 1.83 -4.00
C ALA A 42 10.32 1.48 -3.12
N PRO A 43 10.25 1.98 -1.87
CA PRO A 43 9.11 1.73 -1.00
C PRO A 43 7.86 2.43 -1.53
N ARG A 44 6.70 1.84 -1.25
CA ARG A 44 5.40 2.39 -1.61
C ARG A 44 4.32 1.96 -0.62
N PRO A 45 3.19 2.67 -0.54
CA PRO A 45 2.06 2.24 0.24
C PRO A 45 1.33 1.09 -0.47
N TRP A 46 0.95 0.08 0.31
CA TRP A 46 0.17 -1.07 -0.10
C TRP A 46 -1.14 -1.11 0.68
N LEU A 47 -2.27 -0.97 -0.01
CA LEU A 47 -3.59 -1.25 0.54
C LEU A 47 -3.84 -2.75 0.54
N ILE A 48 -4.12 -3.33 1.70
CA ILE A 48 -4.50 -4.74 1.83
C ILE A 48 -5.97 -4.90 1.48
N ILE A 49 -6.25 -5.78 0.51
CA ILE A 49 -7.62 -6.09 0.06
C ILE A 49 -8.03 -7.53 0.39
N SER A 50 -7.10 -8.44 0.68
CA SER A 50 -7.45 -9.80 1.12
C SER A 50 -8.04 -9.80 2.54
N THR A 51 -8.99 -10.70 2.78
CA THR A 51 -9.40 -11.11 4.13
C THR A 51 -8.59 -12.34 4.59
N ASP A 52 -8.76 -12.74 5.84
CA ASP A 52 -8.21 -13.97 6.43
C ASP A 52 -8.66 -15.28 5.74
N ALA A 53 -9.63 -15.20 4.83
CA ALA A 53 -10.13 -16.34 4.06
C ALA A 53 -9.14 -16.82 2.98
N VAL A 54 -8.12 -16.03 2.62
CA VAL A 54 -7.08 -16.46 1.68
C VAL A 54 -6.14 -17.48 2.36
N PRO A 55 -5.69 -18.54 1.67
CA PRO A 55 -4.98 -19.66 2.30
C PRO A 55 -3.55 -19.36 2.77
N PHE A 56 -3.09 -18.12 2.58
CA PHE A 56 -1.73 -17.66 2.88
C PHE A 56 -1.70 -16.49 3.87
N HIS A 57 -2.85 -16.18 4.50
CA HIS A 57 -2.93 -15.21 5.58
C HIS A 57 -2.43 -15.83 6.89
N PRO A 58 -1.64 -15.13 7.72
CA PRO A 58 -1.16 -13.75 7.57
C PRO A 58 0.24 -13.62 6.94
N GLU A 59 0.82 -14.69 6.38
CA GLU A 59 2.17 -14.67 5.81
C GLU A 59 2.27 -13.85 4.51
N GLN A 60 1.16 -13.68 3.80
CA GLN A 60 1.06 -12.94 2.55
C GLN A 60 -0.32 -12.29 2.42
N TYR A 61 -0.39 -11.18 1.70
CA TYR A 61 -1.60 -10.39 1.51
C TYR A 61 -1.80 -10.11 0.02
N LEU A 62 -3.05 -9.98 -0.42
CA LEU A 62 -3.35 -9.35 -1.71
C LEU A 62 -3.45 -7.85 -1.47
N CYS A 63 -2.68 -7.09 -2.24
CA CYS A 63 -2.55 -5.66 -2.08
C CYS A 63 -2.71 -4.89 -3.39
N LEU A 64 -3.09 -3.62 -3.27
CA LEU A 64 -3.07 -2.62 -4.32
C LEU A 64 -2.07 -1.51 -3.97
N THR A 65 -1.47 -0.89 -4.98
CA THR A 65 -0.59 0.27 -4.79
C THR A 65 -1.38 1.57 -4.72
N LEU A 66 -0.88 2.51 -3.91
CA LEU A 66 -1.29 3.91 -3.94
C LEU A 66 -0.29 4.74 -4.74
N THR A 67 -0.76 5.83 -5.34
CA THR A 67 0.09 6.79 -6.05
C THR A 67 -0.47 8.19 -5.98
N THR A 68 0.41 9.20 -6.00
CA THR A 68 0.05 10.62 -6.18
C THR A 68 -0.08 11.02 -7.66
N ARG A 69 0.10 10.07 -8.58
CA ARG A 69 0.05 10.31 -10.03
C ARG A 69 -1.34 9.97 -10.58
N THR A 70 -2.17 10.99 -10.75
CA THR A 70 -3.59 10.85 -11.14
C THR A 70 -3.83 10.98 -12.64
N TRP A 71 -3.04 10.29 -13.46
CA TRP A 71 -3.17 10.36 -14.94
C TRP A 71 -3.95 9.18 -15.55
N HIS A 72 -4.51 8.31 -14.71
CA HIS A 72 -5.42 7.25 -15.16
C HIS A 72 -6.82 7.52 -14.65
N ASP A 73 -7.77 7.68 -15.57
CA ASP A 73 -9.18 7.96 -15.29
C ASP A 73 -9.86 6.87 -14.44
N GLU A 74 -9.30 5.65 -14.45
CA GLU A 74 -9.81 4.51 -13.70
C GLU A 74 -9.17 4.35 -12.31
N SER A 75 -8.31 5.29 -11.88
CA SER A 75 -7.79 5.29 -10.50
C SER A 75 -8.87 5.79 -9.52
N ILE A 76 -8.85 5.27 -8.29
CA ILE A 76 -9.82 5.64 -7.25
C ILE A 76 -9.21 6.75 -6.39
N PRO A 77 -9.70 8.00 -6.46
CA PRO A 77 -9.15 9.09 -5.67
C PRO A 77 -9.45 8.89 -4.18
N LEU A 78 -8.45 9.19 -3.35
CA LEU A 78 -8.61 9.20 -1.90
C LEU A 78 -8.80 10.63 -1.41
N SER A 79 -9.78 10.81 -0.53
CA SER A 79 -9.98 12.04 0.24
C SER A 79 -9.69 11.77 1.72
N ALA A 80 -9.70 12.81 2.55
CA ALA A 80 -9.60 12.64 4.01
C ALA A 80 -10.73 11.77 4.58
N GLU A 81 -11.92 11.77 3.97
CA GLU A 81 -13.07 10.96 4.40
C GLU A 81 -12.93 9.48 4.04
N SER A 82 -11.99 9.13 3.15
CA SER A 82 -11.68 7.75 2.80
C SER A 82 -10.94 7.00 3.92
N TRP A 83 -10.42 7.71 4.94
CA TRP A 83 -9.63 7.14 6.03
C TRP A 83 -10.43 7.07 7.32
N VAL A 84 -10.41 5.91 7.97
CA VAL A 84 -10.85 5.74 9.36
C VAL A 84 -9.79 6.27 10.31
N GLU A 85 -8.52 5.97 10.01
CA GLU A 85 -7.35 6.51 10.69
C GLU A 85 -6.18 6.68 9.72
N GLY A 86 -5.24 7.55 10.07
CA GLY A 86 -4.12 7.89 9.20
C GLY A 86 -4.52 8.81 8.04
N GLY A 87 -3.82 8.69 6.92
CA GLY A 87 -4.04 9.56 5.77
C GLY A 87 -3.01 9.35 4.66
N ALA A 88 -3.16 10.12 3.58
CA ALA A 88 -2.16 10.23 2.52
C ALA A 88 -2.13 11.68 2.00
N PRO A 89 -1.04 12.09 1.33
CA PRO A 89 -0.97 13.39 0.67
C PRO A 89 -2.15 13.63 -0.28
N GLU A 90 -2.54 14.89 -0.43
CA GLU A 90 -3.61 15.29 -1.35
C GLU A 90 -3.31 14.82 -2.78
N GLY A 91 -4.35 14.34 -3.48
CA GLY A 91 -4.21 13.78 -4.83
C GLY A 91 -3.68 12.34 -4.87
N SER A 92 -3.65 11.64 -3.73
CA SER A 92 -3.40 10.20 -3.71
C SER A 92 -4.59 9.42 -4.28
N SER A 93 -4.31 8.35 -5.01
CA SER A 93 -5.30 7.44 -5.56
C SER A 93 -4.86 5.97 -5.41
N ILE A 94 -5.84 5.06 -5.32
CA ILE A 94 -5.63 3.61 -5.45
C ILE A 94 -5.61 3.26 -6.93
N MET A 95 -4.77 2.28 -7.29
CA MET A 95 -4.62 1.77 -8.65
C MET A 95 -5.23 0.35 -8.76
N PRO A 96 -6.47 0.19 -9.25
CA PRO A 96 -7.18 -1.10 -9.23
C PRO A 96 -6.46 -2.23 -9.99
N TRP A 97 -5.76 -1.94 -11.08
CA TRP A 97 -5.02 -2.95 -11.85
C TRP A 97 -3.68 -3.37 -11.22
N SER A 98 -3.25 -2.73 -10.13
CA SER A 98 -1.95 -2.97 -9.50
C SER A 98 -1.92 -4.14 -8.51
N ILE A 99 -2.82 -5.12 -8.69
CA ILE A 99 -2.95 -6.26 -7.78
C ILE A 99 -1.64 -7.04 -7.67
N SER A 100 -1.18 -7.20 -6.43
CA SER A 100 0.05 -7.93 -6.10
C SER A 100 -0.14 -8.76 -4.85
N ALA A 101 0.48 -9.94 -4.82
CA ALA A 101 0.51 -10.77 -3.62
C ALA A 101 1.82 -10.50 -2.86
N ILE A 102 1.76 -9.76 -1.76
CA ILE A 102 2.92 -9.25 -1.02
C ILE A 102 3.16 -10.08 0.24
N GLN A 103 4.34 -10.68 0.35
CA GLN A 103 4.74 -11.40 1.56
C GLN A 103 4.93 -10.41 2.71
N HIS A 104 4.51 -10.82 3.91
CA HIS A 104 4.61 -10.04 5.13
C HIS A 104 6.01 -9.43 5.35
N ARG A 105 7.08 -10.18 5.03
CA ARG A 105 8.48 -9.73 5.17
C ARG A 105 8.87 -8.52 4.31
N PHE A 106 8.06 -8.14 3.32
CA PHE A 106 8.30 -6.97 2.48
C PHE A 106 7.53 -5.74 2.97
N LEU A 107 6.64 -5.90 3.94
CA LEU A 107 5.93 -4.81 4.58
C LEU A 107 6.75 -4.29 5.76
N ASP A 108 6.80 -2.98 5.89
CA ASP A 108 7.48 -2.33 6.99
C ASP A 108 6.65 -2.47 8.27
N THR A 109 7.26 -3.04 9.30
CA THR A 109 6.65 -3.21 10.64
C THR A 109 7.44 -2.51 11.73
N THR A 110 8.61 -1.96 11.37
CA THR A 110 9.55 -1.33 12.31
C THR A 110 9.68 0.16 12.09
N GLY A 111 9.29 0.65 10.91
CA GLY A 111 9.50 2.04 10.47
C GLY A 111 10.84 2.25 9.76
N ASP A 112 11.69 1.21 9.66
CA ASP A 112 13.04 1.34 9.10
C ASP A 112 13.03 1.66 7.60
N LEU A 113 11.99 1.26 6.87
CA LEU A 113 11.87 1.58 5.44
C LEU A 113 11.36 3.00 5.24
N VAL A 114 10.37 3.42 6.04
CA VAL A 114 9.84 4.78 5.94
C VAL A 114 10.86 5.82 6.44
N ALA A 115 11.65 5.52 7.47
CA ALA A 115 12.73 6.39 7.96
C ALA A 115 13.86 6.63 6.93
N ARG A 116 13.89 5.87 5.83
CA ARG A 116 14.85 6.01 4.73
C ARG A 116 14.29 6.79 3.53
N LEU A 117 13.03 7.21 3.58
CA LEU A 117 12.41 7.98 2.51
C LEU A 117 12.69 9.48 2.72
N ASP A 118 13.61 10.03 1.94
CA ASP A 118 13.85 11.49 1.91
C ASP A 118 12.66 12.28 1.30
N SER A 119 11.68 11.58 0.74
CA SER A 119 10.56 12.15 -0.03
C SER A 119 9.27 12.37 0.78
N ILE A 120 9.21 11.88 2.02
CA ILE A 120 8.07 12.14 2.93
C ILE A 120 8.51 13.22 3.92
N PRO A 121 7.76 14.32 4.08
CA PRO A 121 8.03 15.30 5.13
C PRO A 121 8.10 14.61 6.51
N ASP A 122 9.04 15.01 7.37
CA ASP A 122 9.26 14.39 8.69
C ASP A 122 7.97 14.30 9.55
N ASP A 123 7.03 15.22 9.38
CA ASP A 123 5.74 15.26 10.08
C ASP A 123 4.66 14.35 9.48
N GLU A 124 4.88 13.81 8.29
CA GLU A 124 4.00 12.87 7.60
C GLU A 124 4.54 11.43 7.60
N VAL A 125 5.76 11.21 8.12
CA VAL A 125 6.37 9.87 8.29
C VAL A 125 5.63 9.13 9.41
N PRO A 126 4.89 8.04 9.12
CA PRO A 126 4.30 7.24 10.18
C PRO A 126 5.36 6.63 11.10
N GLU A 127 5.05 6.52 12.40
CA GLU A 127 6.00 6.02 13.43
C GLU A 127 6.52 4.61 13.13
N ASN A 128 5.76 3.83 12.35
CA ASN A 128 6.17 2.57 11.77
C ASN A 128 5.62 2.49 10.32
N GLY A 129 5.78 1.37 9.64
CA GLY A 129 5.27 1.23 8.27
C GLY A 129 3.75 1.36 8.10
N TYR A 130 2.98 1.33 9.18
CA TYR A 130 1.53 1.47 9.15
C TYR A 130 1.10 2.91 8.87
N GLN A 131 0.51 3.14 7.70
CA GLN A 131 0.06 4.45 7.28
C GLN A 131 -1.37 4.77 7.74
N GLY A 132 -2.22 3.76 7.90
CA GLY A 132 -3.59 3.94 8.38
C GLY A 132 -4.56 2.86 7.89
N HIS A 133 -5.84 3.13 8.06
CA HIS A 133 -6.93 2.25 7.67
C HIS A 133 -7.96 3.00 6.82
N LEU A 134 -8.30 2.45 5.67
CA LEU A 134 -9.34 2.98 4.79
C LEU A 134 -10.73 2.49 5.22
N THR A 135 -11.76 3.25 4.85
CA THR A 135 -13.15 2.83 5.09
C THR A 135 -13.49 1.57 4.30
N ASP A 136 -14.47 0.81 4.82
CA ASP A 136 -15.01 -0.35 4.12
C ASP A 136 -15.57 0.02 2.73
N GLU A 137 -16.13 1.23 2.59
CA GLU A 137 -16.71 1.72 1.34
C GLU A 137 -15.66 1.79 0.23
N VAL A 138 -14.57 2.53 0.43
CA VAL A 138 -13.53 2.69 -0.60
C VAL A 138 -12.73 1.39 -0.81
N THR A 139 -12.54 0.59 0.25
CA THR A 139 -11.85 -0.70 0.14
C THR A 139 -12.68 -1.71 -0.67
N THR A 140 -14.01 -1.64 -0.53
CA THR A 140 -14.96 -2.43 -1.34
C THR A 140 -14.95 -1.97 -2.78
N GLU A 141 -15.08 -0.67 -3.04
CA GLU A 141 -14.99 -0.08 -4.39
C GLU A 141 -13.70 -0.53 -5.10
N ALA A 142 -12.55 -0.44 -4.42
CA ALA A 142 -11.27 -0.88 -4.96
C ALA A 142 -11.24 -2.36 -5.34
N THR A 143 -11.86 -3.21 -4.52
CA THR A 143 -11.94 -4.65 -4.79
C THR A 143 -12.87 -4.96 -5.96
N GLU A 144 -14.03 -4.29 -6.04
CA GLU A 144 -14.97 -4.46 -7.14
C GLU A 144 -14.38 -3.98 -8.47
N GLN A 145 -13.59 -2.90 -8.46
CA GLN A 145 -12.94 -2.38 -9.64
C GLN A 145 -11.79 -3.28 -10.12
N VAL A 146 -11.08 -3.97 -9.22
CA VAL A 146 -10.14 -5.05 -9.58
C VAL A 146 -10.86 -6.14 -10.39
N VAL A 147 -11.98 -6.64 -9.89
CA VAL A 147 -12.76 -7.71 -10.56
C VAL A 147 -13.23 -7.22 -11.92
N THR A 148 -13.83 -6.03 -11.97
CA THR A 148 -14.31 -5.40 -13.21
C THR A 148 -13.19 -5.26 -14.24
N TYR A 149 -12.01 -4.78 -13.83
CA TYR A 149 -10.85 -4.63 -14.70
C TYR A 149 -10.38 -5.98 -15.25
N LEU A 150 -10.24 -6.99 -14.40
CA LEU A 150 -9.79 -8.32 -14.82
C LEU A 150 -10.79 -9.00 -15.77
N GLU A 151 -12.10 -8.88 -15.51
CA GLU A 151 -13.14 -9.38 -16.40
C GLU A 151 -13.09 -8.71 -17.77
N ALA A 152 -12.95 -7.38 -17.81
CA ALA A 152 -12.89 -6.63 -19.06
C ALA A 152 -11.64 -6.95 -19.89
N THR A 153 -10.50 -7.21 -19.24
CA THR A 153 -9.19 -7.29 -19.90
C THR A 153 -8.69 -8.70 -20.18
N LEU A 154 -9.11 -9.71 -19.41
CA LEU A 154 -8.59 -11.08 -19.52
C LEU A 154 -9.56 -12.08 -20.15
N ILE A 155 -10.85 -11.74 -20.25
CA ILE A 155 -11.89 -12.61 -20.79
C ILE A 155 -12.18 -12.30 -22.27
N THR A 156 -11.51 -11.29 -22.85
CA THR A 156 -11.59 -10.92 -24.27
C THR A 156 -10.78 -11.83 -25.18
#